data_AF-A0A2V5ZRV6-F1
#
_entry.id   AF-A0A2V5ZRV6-F1
#
_cell.length_a   1.000
_cell.length_b   1.000
_cell.length_c   1.000
_cell.angle_alpha   90.00
_cell.angle_beta   90.00
_cell.angle_gamma   90.00
#
_symmetry.space_group_name_H-M   'P 1'
#
loop_
_entity.id
_entity.type
_entity.pdbx_description
1 polymer ?
#
loop_
_entity_poly.entity_id
_entity_poly.type
_entity_poly.pdbx_seq_one_letter_code
_entity_poly.pdbx_strand_id
1 'polypeptide(L)'
;MRDVRRDSLLAAPDELLASIPQIAMELHGYDDPKIVEVIRKLKRNFYLVNLHFNNWSCTPKAAPLPAWAYQVHWVNRRIGVLDTALPVPAPMSPLNAPDSPTWPDCQLRTPRPQP
;
A
#
# COMPACT_ATOMS: atom_id res chain seq x y z
N MET A 1 0.66 20.38 9.10
CA MET A 1 0.62 19.49 10.28
C MET A 1 1.69 18.42 10.06
N ARG A 2 2.61 18.17 11.01
CA ARG A 2 3.64 17.12 10.81
C ARG A 2 2.96 15.77 11.00
N ASP A 3 3.05 14.89 9.99
CA ASP A 3 2.65 13.50 10.16
C ASP A 3 3.77 12.76 10.91
N VAL A 4 3.63 12.71 12.23
CA VAL A 4 4.58 12.08 13.16
C VAL A 4 4.86 10.63 12.76
N ARG A 5 3.88 9.93 12.16
CA ARG A 5 4.05 8.54 11.74
C ARG A 5 5.00 8.45 10.54
N ARG A 6 4.87 9.32 9.54
CA ARG A 6 5.79 9.37 8.39
C ARG A 6 7.20 9.75 8.81
N ASP A 7 7.30 10.78 9.66
CA ASP A 7 8.60 11.24 10.14
C ASP A 7 9.31 10.13 10.95
N SER A 8 8.55 9.35 11.74
CA SER A 8 9.08 8.19 12.48
C SER A 8 9.54 7.06 11.56
N LEU A 9 8.79 6.75 10.49
CA LEU A 9 9.20 5.75 9.49
C LEU A 9 10.45 6.18 8.73
N LEU A 10 10.59 7.47 8.41
CA LEU A 10 11.78 8.01 7.75
C LEU A 10 13.01 8.01 8.67
N ALA A 11 12.82 8.30 9.96
CA ALA A 11 13.88 8.30 10.95
C ALA A 11 14.31 6.89 11.42
N ALA A 12 13.45 5.88 11.26
CA ALA A 12 13.76 4.51 11.67
C ALA A 12 15.03 3.97 10.97
N PRO A 13 16.00 3.41 11.71
CA PRO A 13 17.17 2.75 11.10
C PRO A 13 16.74 1.59 10.21
N ASP A 14 17.48 1.35 9.12
CA ASP A 14 17.17 0.25 8.21
C ASP A 14 17.31 -1.12 8.91
N GLU A 15 18.16 -1.24 9.94
CA GLU A 15 18.31 -2.41 10.82
C GLU A 15 17.04 -2.70 11.62
N LEU A 16 16.41 -1.65 12.17
CA LEU A 16 15.13 -1.78 12.87
C LEU A 16 14.06 -2.26 11.90
N LEU A 17 13.97 -1.64 10.72
CA LEU A 17 13.03 -2.05 9.69
C LEU A 17 13.28 -3.49 9.22
N ALA A 18 14.54 -3.90 9.08
CA ALA A 18 14.92 -5.26 8.73
C ALA A 18 14.49 -6.29 9.81
N SER A 19 14.41 -5.88 11.08
CA SER A 19 13.96 -6.77 12.17
C SER A 19 12.45 -7.03 12.18
N ILE A 20 11.64 -6.14 11.60
CA ILE A 20 10.18 -6.27 11.61
C ILE A 20 9.74 -7.27 10.53
N PRO A 21 8.99 -8.35 10.86
CA PRO A 21 8.59 -9.35 9.89
C PRO A 21 7.55 -8.83 8.87
N GLN A 22 6.58 -8.04 9.34
CA GLN A 22 5.49 -7.55 8.52
C GLN A 22 4.92 -6.27 9.10
N ILE A 23 4.36 -5.41 8.25
CA ILE A 23 3.72 -4.16 8.65
C ILE A 23 2.40 -4.00 7.90
N ALA A 24 1.30 -3.87 8.63
CA ALA A 24 0.04 -3.38 8.10
C ALA A 24 -0.14 -1.92 8.53
N MET A 25 -0.46 -1.03 7.58
CA MET A 25 -0.70 0.37 7.89
C MET A 25 -1.66 1.01 6.89
N GLU A 26 -2.32 2.08 7.32
CA GLU A 26 -3.03 3.01 6.44
C GLU A 26 -2.17 4.26 6.19
N LEU A 27 -2.13 4.70 4.94
CA LEU A 27 -1.44 5.89 4.47
C LEU A 27 -2.45 6.86 3.86
N HIS A 28 -2.30 8.15 4.15
CA HIS A 28 -3.20 9.21 3.68
C HIS A 28 -2.48 10.16 2.72
N GLY A 29 -3.19 10.73 1.77
CA GLY A 29 -2.66 11.69 0.82
C GLY A 29 -2.13 11.05 -0.46
N TYR A 30 -2.12 11.86 -1.52
CA TYR A 30 -1.70 11.46 -2.87
C TYR A 30 -0.82 12.52 -3.54
N ASP A 31 -0.74 13.71 -2.95
CA ASP A 31 -0.05 14.90 -3.43
C ASP A 31 1.12 15.33 -2.53
N ASP A 32 1.44 14.54 -1.50
CA ASP A 32 2.56 14.80 -0.59
C ASP A 32 3.82 14.01 -1.02
N PRO A 33 4.93 14.67 -1.41
CA PRO A 33 6.16 13.99 -1.81
C PRO A 33 6.76 13.10 -0.71
N LYS A 34 6.50 13.37 0.58
CA LYS A 34 6.98 12.54 1.69
C LYS A 34 6.44 11.11 1.63
N ILE A 35 5.25 10.91 1.06
CA ILE A 35 4.67 9.58 0.89
C ILE A 35 5.58 8.72 0.01
N VAL A 36 6.10 9.30 -1.07
CA VAL A 36 6.99 8.62 -1.98
C VAL A 36 8.31 8.28 -1.30
N GLU A 37 8.81 9.16 -0.42
CA GLU A 37 10.01 8.89 0.39
C GLU A 37 9.80 7.72 1.37
N VAL A 38 8.68 7.69 2.09
CA VAL A 38 8.31 6.58 2.98
C VAL A 38 8.22 5.27 2.21
N ILE A 39 7.52 5.27 1.07
CA ILE A 39 7.39 4.08 0.22
C ILE A 39 8.77 3.60 -0.27
N ARG A 40 9.63 4.51 -0.74
CA ARG A 40 10.99 4.18 -1.17
C ARG A 40 11.82 3.57 -0.05
N LYS A 41 11.72 4.10 1.17
CA LYS A 41 12.42 3.56 2.34
C LYS A 41 11.91 2.17 2.72
N LEU A 42 10.60 1.97 2.79
CA LEU A 42 10.00 0.66 3.08
C LEU A 42 10.38 -0.39 2.04
N LYS A 43 10.39 -0.05 0.74
CA LYS A 43 10.73 -1.01 -0.34
C LYS A 43 12.16 -1.57 -0.26
N ARG A 44 13.06 -0.96 0.52
CA ARG A 44 14.41 -1.49 0.77
C ARG A 44 14.38 -2.82 1.52
N ASN A 45 13.49 -2.95 2.51
CA ASN A 45 13.40 -4.13 3.38
C ASN A 45 12.16 -4.99 3.13
N PHE A 46 11.11 -4.44 2.51
CA PHE A 46 9.82 -5.09 2.37
C PHE A 46 9.37 -5.24 0.91
N TYR A 47 8.58 -6.28 0.67
CA TYR A 47 7.66 -6.39 -0.46
C TYR A 47 6.31 -5.77 -0.09
N LEU A 48 5.70 -5.00 -1.00
CA LEU A 48 4.28 -4.64 -0.91
C LEU A 48 3.48 -5.81 -1.44
N VAL A 49 2.72 -6.48 -0.59
CA VAL A 49 1.98 -7.70 -0.97
C VAL A 49 0.47 -7.49 -1.04
N ASN A 50 -0.04 -6.41 -0.44
CA ASN A 50 -1.43 -5.99 -0.61
C ASN A 50 -1.52 -4.46 -0.62
N LEU A 51 -2.33 -3.93 -1.52
CA LEU A 51 -2.75 -2.54 -1.60
C LEU A 51 -4.26 -2.53 -1.75
N HIS A 52 -4.93 -1.89 -0.79
CA HIS A 52 -6.38 -1.74 -0.76
C HIS A 52 -6.71 -0.26 -0.57
N PHE A 53 -7.64 0.28 -1.35
CA PHE A 53 -8.08 1.66 -1.18
C PHE A 53 -9.28 1.73 -0.24
N ASN A 54 -9.18 2.61 0.76
CA ASN A 54 -10.25 2.79 1.73
C ASN A 54 -11.43 3.50 1.05
N ASN A 55 -12.57 2.82 0.93
CA ASN A 55 -13.69 3.32 0.13
C ASN A 55 -14.43 4.52 0.74
N TRP A 56 -14.15 4.91 1.98
CA TRP A 56 -14.56 6.22 2.52
C TRP A 56 -13.84 7.39 1.85
N SER A 57 -12.69 7.12 1.22
CA SER A 57 -11.79 8.13 0.66
C SER A 57 -11.81 8.21 -0.86
N CYS A 58 -12.73 7.47 -1.52
CA CYS A 58 -12.84 7.46 -2.97
C CYS A 58 -12.99 8.88 -3.54
N THR A 59 -12.14 9.25 -4.49
CA THR A 59 -12.19 10.58 -5.11
C THR A 59 -11.47 10.61 -6.46
N PRO A 60 -12.05 11.23 -7.50
CA PRO A 60 -11.36 11.43 -8.77
C PRO A 60 -10.21 12.45 -8.66
N LYS A 61 -10.16 13.26 -7.59
CA LYS A 61 -9.11 14.27 -7.37
C LYS A 61 -7.73 13.65 -7.10
N ALA A 62 -7.69 12.38 -6.69
CA ALA A 62 -6.47 11.64 -6.39
C ALA A 62 -5.86 10.95 -7.63
N ALA A 63 -6.42 11.19 -8.83
CA ALA A 63 -5.98 10.54 -10.06
C ALA A 63 -4.44 10.61 -10.22
N PRO A 64 -3.78 9.49 -10.57
CA PRO A 64 -4.37 8.23 -11.05
C PRO A 64 -4.85 7.27 -9.95
N LEU A 65 -4.68 7.60 -8.66
CA LEU A 65 -5.21 6.81 -7.55
C LEU A 65 -6.72 7.00 -7.43
N PRO A 66 -7.49 5.95 -7.09
CA PRO A 66 -8.95 6.04 -6.95
C PRO A 66 -9.40 6.65 -5.62
N ALA A 67 -8.50 6.78 -4.64
CA ALA A 67 -8.80 7.25 -3.29
C ALA A 67 -7.60 7.97 -2.65
N TRP A 68 -7.84 8.79 -1.64
CA TRP A 68 -6.77 9.51 -0.92
C TRP A 68 -6.26 8.78 0.32
N ALA A 69 -6.92 7.71 0.78
CA ALA A 69 -6.43 6.83 1.83
C ALA A 69 -6.34 5.39 1.31
N TYR A 70 -5.27 4.70 1.69
CA TYR A 70 -5.02 3.32 1.25
C TYR A 70 -4.32 2.53 2.34
N GLN A 71 -4.72 1.29 2.46
CA GLN A 71 -4.23 0.29 3.40
C GLN A 71 -3.24 -0.61 2.66
N VAL A 72 -2.08 -0.79 3.28
CA VAL A 72 -0.96 -1.51 2.69
C VAL A 72 -0.48 -2.58 3.63
N HIS A 73 -0.14 -3.73 3.05
CA HIS A 73 0.51 -4.82 3.76
C HIS A 73 1.91 -5.04 3.19
N TRP A 74 2.91 -4.91 4.07
CA TRP A 74 4.32 -5.05 3.77
C TRP A 74 4.85 -6.32 4.42
N VAL A 75 5.55 -7.17 3.66
CA VAL A 75 6.19 -8.38 4.17
C VAL A 75 7.70 -8.26 3.97
N ASN A 76 8.46 -8.53 5.01
CA ASN A 76 9.91 -8.38 4.99
C ASN A 76 10.52 -9.43 4.04
N ARG A 77 11.46 -8.97 3.21
CA ARG A 77 12.16 -9.81 2.21
C ARG A 77 12.91 -10.97 2.85
N ARG A 78 13.27 -10.89 4.14
CA ARG A 78 13.94 -11.98 4.87
C ARG A 78 13.03 -13.16 5.19
N ILE A 79 11.70 -12.98 5.18
CA ILE A 79 10.72 -14.03 5.51
C ILE A 79 9.80 -14.39 4.34
N GLY A 80 9.93 -13.72 3.20
CA GLY A 80 9.07 -13.91 2.04
C GLY A 80 9.87 -13.95 0.75
N VAL A 81 9.46 -14.82 -0.16
CA VAL A 81 9.98 -14.91 -1.53
C VAL A 81 8.81 -14.65 -2.48
N LEU A 82 9.03 -13.82 -3.49
CA LEU A 82 8.01 -13.61 -4.53
C LEU A 82 7.93 -14.84 -5.44
N ASP A 83 6.74 -15.37 -5.60
CA ASP A 83 6.47 -16.37 -6.64
C ASP A 83 6.30 -15.67 -7.99
N THR A 84 7.31 -15.81 -8.86
CA THR A 84 7.32 -15.19 -10.18
C THR A 84 6.37 -15.83 -11.18
N ALA A 85 5.77 -16.98 -10.85
CA ALA A 85 4.75 -17.62 -11.67
C ALA A 85 3.35 -17.03 -11.43
N LEU A 86 3.16 -16.24 -10.36
CA LEU A 86 1.88 -15.61 -10.04
C LEU A 86 1.65 -14.30 -10.82
N PRO A 87 0.38 -13.97 -11.12
CA PRO A 87 0.05 -12.74 -11.84
C PRO A 87 0.38 -11.49 -11.03
N VAL A 88 0.81 -10.44 -11.74
CA VAL A 88 1.08 -9.12 -11.19
C VAL A 88 0.25 -8.08 -11.96
N PRO A 89 -0.65 -7.31 -11.31
CA PRO A 89 -0.93 -7.34 -9.88
C PRO A 89 -1.62 -8.64 -9.43
N ALA A 90 -1.53 -8.95 -8.14
CA ALA A 90 -2.23 -10.09 -7.55
C ALA A 90 -3.75 -9.99 -7.77
N PRO A 91 -4.47 -11.11 -7.94
CA PRO A 91 -5.91 -11.10 -8.07
C PRO A 91 -6.57 -10.55 -6.81
N MET A 92 -7.73 -9.91 -6.96
CA MET A 92 -8.53 -9.45 -5.83
C MET A 92 -8.89 -10.62 -4.92
N SER A 93 -8.74 -10.43 -3.61
CA SER A 93 -9.06 -11.42 -2.59
C SER A 93 -10.09 -10.87 -1.59
N PRO A 94 -10.70 -11.70 -0.73
CA PRO A 94 -11.55 -11.20 0.36
C PRO A 94 -10.84 -10.23 1.33
N LEU A 95 -9.50 -10.22 1.37
CA LEU A 95 -8.73 -9.22 2.14
C LEU A 95 -8.81 -7.81 1.53
N ASN A 96 -9.38 -7.68 0.34
CA ASN A 96 -9.65 -6.42 -0.35
C ASN A 96 -11.14 -6.05 -0.28
N ALA A 97 -11.89 -6.61 0.68
CA ALA A 97 -13.26 -6.20 0.92
C ALA A 97 -13.30 -4.70 1.28
N PRO A 98 -14.34 -3.96 0.85
CA PRO A 98 -14.46 -2.55 1.15
C PRO A 98 -14.56 -2.31 2.67
N ASP A 99 -13.95 -1.23 3.16
CA ASP A 99 -14.03 -0.80 4.56
C ASP A 99 -15.47 -0.52 4.99
N SER A 100 -16.24 0.09 4.09
CA SER A 100 -17.67 0.33 4.27
C SER A 100 -18.48 -0.60 3.37
N PRO A 101 -19.25 -1.55 3.93
CA PRO A 101 -20.03 -2.49 3.13
C PRO A 101 -21.19 -1.82 2.38
N THR A 102 -21.54 -0.57 2.72
CA THR A 102 -22.65 0.17 2.12
C THR A 102 -22.21 1.20 1.08
N TRP A 103 -20.90 1.40 0.87
CA TRP A 103 -20.36 2.37 -0.09
C TRP A 103 -19.78 1.68 -1.32
N PRO A 104 -19.90 2.29 -2.52
CA PRO A 104 -19.22 1.78 -3.70
C PRO A 104 -17.71 1.65 -3.45
N ASP A 105 -17.14 0.53 -3.87
CA ASP A 105 -15.70 0.29 -3.77
C ASP A 105 -14.94 0.98 -4.90
N CYS A 106 -13.69 1.37 -4.65
CA CYS A 106 -12.84 2.08 -5.59
C CYS A 106 -11.42 1.51 -5.61
N GLN A 107 -11.26 0.40 -6.32
CA GLN A 107 -9.96 -0.25 -6.50
C GLN A 107 -9.33 0.11 -7.83
N LEU A 108 -8.01 -0.08 -7.95
CA LEU A 108 -7.31 0.07 -9.23
C LEU A 108 -7.91 -0.90 -10.25
N ARG A 109 -8.12 -0.42 -11.48
CA ARG A 109 -8.54 -1.30 -12.56
C ARG A 109 -7.40 -2.26 -12.88
N THR A 110 -7.62 -3.57 -12.70
CA THR A 110 -6.72 -4.58 -13.26
C THR A 110 -6.71 -4.42 -14.78
N PRO A 111 -5.54 -4.29 -15.44
CA PRO A 111 -5.46 -4.34 -16.89
C PRO A 111 -6.13 -5.63 -17.36
N ARG A 112 -7.11 -5.55 -18.27
CA ARG A 112 -7.58 -6.75 -18.96
C ARG A 112 -6.39 -7.35 -19.71
N PRO A 113 -6.21 -8.69 -19.68
CA PRO A 113 -5.38 -9.33 -20.70
C PRO A 113 -5.90 -8.88 -22.06
N GLN A 114 -5.04 -8.28 -22.89
CA GLN A 114 -5.39 -8.07 -24.30
C GLN A 114 -5.58 -9.45 -24.94
N PRO A 115 -6.63 -9.64 -25.76
CA PRO A 115 -6.88 -10.92 -26.44
C PRO A 115 -5.75 -11.29 -27.40
#